data_AF-A0A6N7Q373-F1
#
_entry.id   AF-A0A6N7Q373-F1
#
_cell.length_a   1.000
_cell.length_b   1.000
_cell.length_c   1.000
_cell.angle_alpha   90.00
_cell.angle_beta   90.00
_cell.angle_gamma   90.00
#
_symmetry.space_group_name_H-M   'P 1'
#
loop_
_entity.id
_entity.type
_entity.pdbx_description
1 polymer ?
#
loop_
_entity_poly.entity_id
_entity_poly.type
_entity_poly.pdbx_seq_one_letter_code
_entity_poly.pdbx_strand_id
1 'polypeptide(L)'
;MIAERLARRARAAIEELAAAGALERTESRATTFRRLSADARAIGLFDLAARLEAVATALEGQAALGPRPNAALAEALLASYDRIEALSATLARSALLAAFGAEDTGDAEVP
;
A
#
# COMPACT_ATOMS: atom_id res chain seq x y z
N MET A 1 -10.53 -2.80 -11.60
CA MET A 1 -10.46 -2.36 -10.18
C MET A 1 -9.63 -3.32 -9.29
N ILE A 2 -8.47 -3.78 -9.77
CA ILE A 2 -7.60 -4.68 -8.97
C ILE A 2 -6.66 -3.86 -8.07
N ALA A 3 -5.99 -2.85 -8.63
CA ALA A 3 -5.10 -1.94 -7.89
C ALA A 3 -5.80 -1.20 -6.74
N GLU A 4 -7.01 -0.69 -6.96
CA GLU A 4 -7.80 0.00 -5.95
C GLU A 4 -8.20 -0.93 -4.79
N ARG A 5 -8.59 -2.18 -5.10
CA ARG A 5 -8.89 -3.19 -4.08
C ARG A 5 -7.65 -3.52 -3.26
N LEU A 6 -6.49 -3.63 -3.90
CA LEU A 6 -5.23 -3.86 -3.22
C LEU A 6 -4.85 -2.68 -2.30
N ALA A 7 -4.95 -1.45 -2.80
CA ALA A 7 -4.67 -0.24 -2.01
C ALA A 7 -5.56 -0.16 -0.76
N ARG A 8 -6.86 -0.43 -0.90
CA ARG A 8 -7.78 -0.51 0.25
C ARG A 8 -7.41 -1.60 1.25
N ARG A 9 -7.06 -2.80 0.78
CA ARG A 9 -6.62 -3.90 1.67
C ARG A 9 -5.32 -3.57 2.39
N ALA A 10 -4.36 -2.96 1.70
CA ALA A 10 -3.10 -2.53 2.29
C ALA A 10 -3.29 -1.45 3.34
N ARG A 11 -4.17 -0.46 3.07
CA ARG A 11 -4.54 0.58 4.04
C ARG A 11 -5.16 -0.03 5.30
N ALA A 12 -6.15 -0.90 5.14
CA ALA A 12 -6.80 -1.57 6.27
C ALA A 12 -5.79 -2.35 7.13
N ALA A 13 -4.84 -3.07 6.50
CA ALA A 13 -3.81 -3.81 7.24
C ALA A 13 -2.88 -2.89 8.06
N ILE A 14 -2.55 -1.69 7.55
CA ILE A 14 -1.76 -0.69 8.28
C ILE A 14 -2.57 -0.11 9.45
N GLU A 15 -3.82 0.27 9.21
CA GLU A 15 -4.72 0.84 10.23
C GLU A 15 -5.00 -0.16 11.35
N GLU A 16 -5.25 -1.43 11.01
CA GLU A 16 -5.40 -2.53 11.98
C GLU A 16 -4.15 -2.72 12.84
N LEU A 17 -2.96 -2.65 12.24
CA LEU A 17 -1.70 -2.76 12.97
C LEU A 17 -1.48 -1.57 13.91
N ALA A 18 -1.82 -0.35 13.46
CA ALA A 18 -1.73 0.86 14.27
C ALA A 18 -2.70 0.81 15.47
N ALA A 19 -3.93 0.35 15.25
CA ALA A 19 -4.96 0.26 16.29
C ALA A 19 -4.68 -0.86 17.32
N ALA A 20 -4.22 -2.02 16.87
CA ALA A 20 -4.01 -3.17 17.73
C ALA A 20 -2.63 -3.17 18.43
N GLY A 21 -1.73 -2.27 18.06
CA GLY A 21 -0.34 -2.24 18.55
C GLY A 21 0.48 -3.45 18.09
N ALA A 22 1.79 -3.31 17.92
CA ALA A 22 2.65 -4.34 17.32
C ALA A 22 2.83 -5.64 18.15
N LEU A 23 2.09 -5.84 19.24
CA LEU A 23 2.54 -6.73 20.31
C LEU A 23 1.95 -8.15 20.34
N GLU A 24 0.76 -8.40 19.80
CA GLU A 24 0.13 -9.71 20.04
C GLU A 24 0.18 -10.70 18.88
N ARG A 25 0.53 -10.28 17.65
CA ARG A 25 0.42 -11.15 16.44
C ARG A 25 1.44 -10.81 15.33
N THR A 26 2.69 -10.49 15.68
CA THR A 26 3.71 -10.01 14.73
C THR A 26 3.95 -10.95 13.55
N GLU A 27 4.05 -12.26 13.77
CA GLU A 27 4.33 -13.26 12.71
C GLU A 27 3.16 -13.42 11.72
N SER A 28 1.93 -13.45 12.22
CA SER A 28 0.72 -13.48 11.39
C SER A 28 0.59 -12.20 10.56
N ARG A 29 0.97 -11.04 11.11
CA ARG A 29 0.92 -9.75 10.41
C ARG A 29 2.02 -9.63 9.35
N ALA A 30 3.25 -10.06 9.65
CA ALA A 30 4.33 -10.09 8.67
C ALA A 30 3.92 -10.90 7.42
N THR A 31 3.30 -12.07 7.64
CA THR A 31 2.75 -12.90 6.55
C THR A 31 1.71 -12.15 5.71
N THR A 32 0.80 -11.40 6.34
CA THR A 32 -0.17 -10.55 5.62
C THR A 32 0.50 -9.52 4.74
N PHE A 33 1.51 -8.81 5.26
CA PHE A 33 2.26 -7.81 4.49
C PHE A 33 3.07 -8.41 3.34
N ARG A 34 3.70 -9.58 3.52
CA ARG A 34 4.38 -10.32 2.44
C ARG A 34 3.41 -10.72 1.34
N ARG A 35 2.20 -11.17 1.69
CA ARG A 35 1.16 -11.50 0.71
C ARG A 35 0.70 -10.27 -0.08
N LEU A 36 0.50 -9.14 0.60
CA LEU A 36 0.14 -7.88 -0.07
C LEU A 36 1.29 -7.36 -0.96
N SER A 37 2.55 -7.54 -0.53
CA SER A 37 3.74 -7.27 -1.34
C SER A 37 3.74 -8.11 -2.62
N ALA A 38 3.50 -9.42 -2.52
CA ALA A 38 3.39 -10.31 -3.68
C ALA A 38 2.23 -9.92 -4.61
N ASP A 39 1.05 -9.63 -4.05
CA ASP A 39 -0.12 -9.16 -4.81
C ASP A 39 0.22 -7.84 -5.56
N ALA A 40 0.96 -6.92 -4.93
CA ALA A 40 1.41 -5.66 -5.54
C ALA A 40 2.41 -5.89 -6.69
N ARG A 41 3.39 -6.78 -6.51
CA ARG A 41 4.34 -7.14 -7.58
C ARG A 41 3.63 -7.76 -8.78
N ALA A 42 2.66 -8.64 -8.53
CA ALA A 42 1.91 -9.33 -9.59
C ALA A 42 1.15 -8.37 -10.52
N ILE A 43 0.83 -7.15 -10.06
CA ILE A 43 0.13 -6.13 -10.84
C ILE A 43 1.01 -4.92 -11.19
N GLY A 44 2.33 -5.03 -11.04
CA GLY A 44 3.30 -4.01 -11.45
C GLY A 44 3.47 -2.82 -10.49
N LEU A 45 2.92 -2.87 -9.27
CA LEU A 45 3.09 -1.83 -8.26
C LEU A 45 4.35 -2.03 -7.43
N PHE A 46 5.52 -2.02 -8.08
CA PHE A 46 6.80 -2.43 -7.47
C PHE A 46 7.22 -1.59 -6.27
N ASP A 47 7.04 -0.26 -6.31
CA ASP A 47 7.39 0.61 -5.18
C ASP A 47 6.48 0.35 -3.96
N LEU A 48 5.18 0.14 -4.17
CA LEU A 48 4.28 -0.27 -3.09
C LEU A 48 4.67 -1.64 -2.53
N ALA A 49 5.01 -2.59 -3.40
CA ALA A 49 5.46 -3.91 -2.97
C ALA A 49 6.72 -3.84 -2.10
N ALA A 50 7.73 -3.05 -2.49
CA ALA A 50 8.95 -2.87 -1.72
C ALA A 50 8.68 -2.30 -0.31
N ARG A 51 7.76 -1.34 -0.22
CA ARG A 51 7.37 -0.73 1.06
C ARG A 51 6.63 -1.71 1.97
N LEU A 52 5.71 -2.49 1.41
CA LEU A 52 5.00 -3.55 2.15
C LEU A 52 5.95 -4.66 2.63
N GLU A 53 6.96 -5.00 1.82
CA GLU A 53 8.03 -5.93 2.23
C GLU A 53 8.88 -5.38 3.39
N ALA A 54 9.19 -4.08 3.37
CA ALA A 54 9.91 -3.42 4.45
C ALA A 54 9.11 -3.45 5.76
N VAL A 55 7.78 -3.28 5.71
CA VAL A 55 6.91 -3.44 6.89
C VAL A 55 6.95 -4.87 7.43
N ALA A 56 6.87 -5.88 6.58
CA ALA A 56 6.98 -7.28 7.00
C ALA A 56 8.33 -7.56 7.70
N THR A 57 9.42 -7.08 7.09
CA THR A 57 10.77 -7.21 7.64
C THR A 57 10.91 -6.51 9.00
N ALA A 58 10.35 -5.31 9.14
CA ALA A 58 10.38 -4.57 10.39
C ALA A 58 9.53 -5.22 11.50
N LEU A 59 8.41 -5.86 11.14
CA LEU A 59 7.59 -6.65 12.07
C LEU A 59 8.33 -7.89 12.59
N GLU A 60 9.10 -8.55 11.74
CA GLU A 60 9.94 -9.69 12.14
C GLU A 60 11.06 -9.23 13.09
N GLY A 61 11.69 -8.09 12.80
CA GLY A 61 12.63 -7.44 13.71
C GLY A 61 11.99 -7.06 15.06
N GLN A 62 10.73 -6.62 15.05
CA GLN A 62 9.99 -6.30 16.27
C GLN A 62 9.78 -7.52 17.18
N ALA A 63 9.53 -8.70 16.60
CA ALA A 63 9.38 -9.93 17.37
C ALA A 63 10.64 -10.24 18.19
N ALA A 64 11.83 -9.90 17.69
CA ALA A 64 13.10 -10.06 18.41
C ALA A 64 13.34 -8.98 19.48
N LEU A 65 12.80 -7.76 19.30
CA LEU A 65 13.00 -6.61 20.19
C LEU A 65 11.97 -6.53 21.34
N GLY A 66 10.87 -7.27 21.26
CA GLY A 66 9.81 -7.28 22.26
C GLY A 66 8.97 -5.99 22.26
N PRO A 67 8.38 -5.55 23.39
CA PRO A 67 7.47 -4.39 23.48
C PRO A 67 8.11 -3.03 23.24
N ARG A 68 9.41 -2.96 22.95
CA ARG A 68 10.09 -1.67 22.78
C ARG A 68 9.63 -0.98 21.51
N PRO A 69 9.58 0.38 21.51
CA PRO A 69 9.32 1.13 20.29
C PRO A 69 10.38 0.81 19.24
N ASN A 70 9.95 0.55 18.01
CA ASN A 70 10.82 0.27 16.90
C ASN A 70 10.63 1.33 15.82
N ALA A 71 11.62 2.23 15.75
CA ALA A 71 11.62 3.34 14.81
C ALA A 71 11.56 2.86 13.36
N ALA A 72 12.22 1.75 13.02
CA ALA A 72 12.20 1.21 11.67
C ALA A 72 10.81 0.71 11.27
N LEU A 73 10.07 0.09 12.20
CA LEU A 73 8.67 -0.30 11.95
C LEU A 73 7.78 0.93 11.78
N ALA A 74 7.93 1.95 12.63
CA ALA A 74 7.16 3.18 12.51
C ALA A 74 7.43 3.89 11.16
N GLU A 75 8.69 4.01 10.76
CA GLU A 75 9.09 4.61 9.48
C GLU A 75 8.55 3.81 8.29
N ALA A 76 8.68 2.48 8.32
CA ALA A 76 8.15 1.62 7.26
C ALA A 76 6.63 1.75 7.11
N LEU A 77 5.90 1.91 8.22
CA LEU A 77 4.45 2.10 8.21
C LEU A 77 4.05 3.44 7.63
N LEU A 78 4.68 4.53 8.06
CA LEU A 78 4.43 5.87 7.52
C LEU A 78 4.73 5.91 6.02
N ALA A 79 5.91 5.43 5.62
CA ALA A 79 6.33 5.39 4.23
C ALA A 79 5.39 4.54 3.35
N SER A 80 4.82 3.45 3.90
CA SER A 80 3.84 2.62 3.19
C SER A 80 2.48 3.32 3.08
N TYR A 81 2.03 3.94 4.16
CA TYR A 81 0.76 4.65 4.21
C TYR A 81 0.73 5.82 3.21
N ASP A 82 1.76 6.67 3.22
CA ASP A 82 1.88 7.80 2.29
C ASP A 82 1.82 7.35 0.84
N ARG A 83 2.44 6.21 0.53
CA ARG A 83 2.44 5.66 -0.82
C ARG A 83 1.06 5.14 -1.22
N ILE A 84 0.34 4.50 -0.31
CA ILE A 84 -1.02 4.02 -0.54
C ILE A 84 -1.98 5.20 -0.77
N GLU A 85 -1.84 6.28 -0.02
CA GLU A 85 -2.62 7.51 -0.22
C GLU A 85 -2.36 8.13 -1.59
N ALA A 86 -1.09 8.31 -1.97
CA ALA A 86 -0.72 8.82 -3.28
C ALA A 86 -1.25 7.94 -4.44
N LEU A 87 -1.18 6.62 -4.29
CA LEU A 87 -1.74 5.67 -5.26
C LEU A 87 -3.27 5.80 -5.33
N SER A 88 -3.95 5.87 -4.20
CA SER A 88 -5.40 5.96 -4.12
C SER A 88 -5.91 7.25 -4.77
N ALA A 89 -5.25 8.38 -4.53
CA ALA A 89 -5.55 9.65 -5.19
C ALA A 89 -5.36 9.58 -6.71
N THR A 90 -4.30 8.92 -7.17
CA THR A 90 -4.04 8.71 -8.60
C THR A 90 -5.14 7.87 -9.25
N LEU A 91 -5.52 6.76 -8.63
CA LEU A 91 -6.58 5.87 -9.12
C LEU A 91 -7.93 6.58 -9.14
N ALA A 92 -8.27 7.35 -8.11
CA ALA A 92 -9.49 8.15 -8.05
C ALA A 92 -9.52 9.20 -9.17
N ARG A 93 -8.41 9.91 -9.41
CA ARG A 93 -8.29 10.87 -10.51
C ARG A 93 -8.48 10.20 -11.87
N SER A 94 -7.83 9.06 -12.12
CA SER A 94 -7.99 8.31 -13.37
C SER A 94 -9.44 7.83 -13.57
N ALA A 95 -10.11 7.38 -12.51
CA ALA A 95 -11.51 6.98 -12.58
C ALA A 95 -12.44 8.16 -12.90
N LEU A 96 -12.18 9.33 -12.31
CA LEU A 96 -12.91 10.57 -12.62
C LEU A 96 -12.71 11.00 -14.08
N LEU A 97 -11.46 10.99 -14.58
CA LEU A 97 -11.18 11.34 -15.98
C LEU A 97 -11.85 10.39 -16.97
N ALA A 98 -11.88 9.09 -16.66
CA ALA A 98 -12.59 8.11 -17.48
C ALA A 98 -14.11 8.32 -17.43
N ALA A 99 -14.67 8.71 -16.28
CA ALA A 99 -16.11 8.93 -16.12
C ALA A 99 -16.61 10.23 -16.75
N PHE A 100 -15.77 11.28 -16.76
CA PHE A 100 -16.16 12.61 -17.23
C PHE A 100 -15.58 12.98 -18.62
N GLY A 101 -14.95 12.03 -19.31
CA GLY A 101 -14.58 12.17 -20.72
C GLY A 101 -13.35 13.04 -20.94
N ALA A 102 -12.16 12.47 -20.76
CA ALA A 102 -11.01 12.84 -21.59
C ALA A 102 -10.95 11.86 -22.78
N GLU A 103 -11.97 11.89 -23.63
CA GLU A 103 -11.80 11.35 -24.98
C GLU A 103 -10.97 12.39 -25.74
N ASP A 104 -9.87 11.90 -26.28
CA ASP A 104 -8.98 12.58 -27.20
C ASP A 104 -9.82 13.34 -28.23
N THR A 105 -9.78 14.67 -28.21
CA THR A 105 -10.22 15.48 -29.36
C THR A 105 -9.18 15.32 -30.47
N GLY A 106 -9.00 14.08 -30.91
CA GLY A 106 -8.31 13.68 -32.12
C GLY A 106 -9.30 13.66 -33.26
N ASP A 107 -9.95 14.80 -33.52
CA ASP A 107 -10.56 15.06 -34.82
C ASP A 107 -10.73 16.57 -35.03
N ALA A 108 -9.63 17.21 -35.38
CA ALA A 108 -9.66 18.47 -36.09
C ALA A 108 -8.82 18.31 -37.37
N GLU A 109 -9.26 17.39 -38.24
CA GLU A 109 -8.96 17.52 -39.66
C GLU A 109 -9.66 18.78 -40.16
N VAL A 110 -8.94 19.91 -40.15
CA VAL A 110 -9.38 21.16 -40.77
C VAL A 110 -8.91 21.12 -42.23
N PRO A 111 -9.80 21.34 -43.22
CA PRO A 111 -9.49 21.26 -44.65
C PRO A 111 -8.43 22.26 -45.12
#